data_AF-A0A1H8P7L7-F1
#
_entry.id   AF-A0A1H8P7L7-F1
#
_cell.length_a   1.000
_cell.length_b   1.000
_cell.length_c   1.000
_cell.angle_alpha   90.00
_cell.angle_beta   90.00
_cell.angle_gamma   90.00
#
_symmetry.space_group_name_H-M   'P 1'
#
loop_
_entity.id
_entity.type
_entity.pdbx_description
1 polymer ?
#
loop_
_entity_poly.entity_id
_entity_poly.type
_entity_poly.pdbx_seq_one_letter_code
_entity_poly.pdbx_strand_id
1 'polypeptide(L)'
;MHEDELTRQPISENIAKPSRRRKLLPWWVTCFLWIFIAFLVMMPVAIVFGLLHRIFLISLLGFSTNDPFSIIGLCLMLLFTFKGIVAFGLWTEKKWAVGVAKIDALLSIVICCVAMILSIVGPNHGFNLRLELIAIIPYYIKMKNIQYTWENFDNAEQSAVIATRE
;
A
#
# COMPACT_ATOMS: atom_id res chain seq x y z
N MET A 1 -22.66 55.70 0.79
CA MET A 1 -23.21 55.01 1.97
C MET A 1 -23.48 53.58 1.53
N HIS A 2 -22.79 52.61 2.14
CA HIS A 2 -22.92 51.15 1.96
C HIS A 2 -22.52 50.52 0.62
N GLU A 3 -21.24 50.27 0.36
CA GLU A 3 -20.84 49.24 -0.64
C GLU A 3 -19.56 48.41 -0.34
N ASP A 4 -18.88 48.51 0.81
CA ASP A 4 -17.53 47.90 0.92
C ASP A 4 -17.23 47.14 2.23
N GLU A 5 -18.19 46.38 2.78
CA GLU A 5 -17.97 45.74 4.09
C GLU A 5 -18.52 44.32 4.26
N LEU A 6 -18.61 43.50 3.18
CA LEU A 6 -19.12 42.12 3.35
C LEU A 6 -18.55 41.03 2.42
N THR A 7 -17.28 41.09 2.01
CA THR A 7 -16.64 39.95 1.30
C THR A 7 -15.16 39.75 1.61
N ARG A 8 -14.67 40.24 2.75
CA ARG A 8 -13.38 39.78 3.32
C ARG A 8 -13.62 38.82 4.50
N GLN A 9 -14.26 37.69 4.22
CA GLN A 9 -14.04 36.51 5.05
C GLN A 9 -12.64 35.99 4.66
N PRO A 10 -11.60 36.10 5.52
CA PRO A 10 -10.36 35.43 5.21
C PRO A 10 -10.68 33.95 5.16
N ILE A 11 -10.45 33.31 4.01
CA ILE A 11 -10.35 31.85 3.86
C ILE A 11 -9.10 31.39 4.66
N SER A 12 -9.16 31.61 5.96
CA SER A 12 -8.25 31.17 7.01
C SER A 12 -8.93 30.07 7.83
N GLU A 13 -10.04 29.54 7.33
CA GLU A 13 -10.74 28.40 7.91
C GLU A 13 -9.84 27.18 7.83
N ASN A 14 -8.98 27.05 8.85
CA ASN A 14 -8.59 25.80 9.47
C ASN A 14 -8.47 24.62 8.52
N ILE A 15 -7.63 24.74 7.48
CA ILE A 15 -6.97 23.54 6.96
C ILE A 15 -5.93 23.20 8.02
N ALA A 16 -6.41 22.59 9.12
CA ALA A 16 -5.60 21.96 10.13
C ALA A 16 -4.72 20.94 9.40
N LYS A 17 -3.53 21.40 9.00
CA LYS A 17 -2.57 20.60 8.26
C LYS A 17 -2.34 19.34 9.08
N PRO A 18 -2.47 18.15 8.49
CA PRO A 18 -2.30 16.92 9.24
C PRO A 18 -0.90 16.92 9.86
N SER A 19 -0.83 16.92 11.19
CA SER A 19 0.44 16.92 11.96
C SER A 19 1.32 15.68 11.75
N ARG A 20 0.84 14.69 10.99
CA ARG A 20 1.56 13.46 10.64
C ARG A 20 1.22 13.02 9.22
N ARG A 21 2.22 12.51 8.50
CA ARG A 21 2.05 12.02 7.12
C ARG A 21 1.03 10.89 7.05
N ARG A 22 0.94 10.05 8.09
CA ARG A 22 -0.04 8.96 8.22
C ARG A 22 -1.50 9.41 8.07
N LYS A 23 -1.86 10.63 8.44
CA LYS A 23 -3.26 11.11 8.31
C LYS A 23 -3.70 11.28 6.84
N LEU A 24 -2.76 11.31 5.90
CA LEU A 24 -3.04 11.33 4.45
C LEU A 24 -3.52 9.96 3.94
N LEU A 25 -3.22 8.89 4.68
CA LEU A 25 -3.62 7.54 4.32
C LEU A 25 -5.08 7.30 4.73
N PRO A 26 -5.94 6.76 3.85
CA PRO A 26 -7.27 6.31 4.24
C PRO A 26 -7.18 5.24 5.32
N TRP A 27 -8.14 5.22 6.24
CA TRP A 27 -8.22 4.22 7.30
C TRP A 27 -8.17 2.78 6.76
N TRP A 28 -8.83 2.49 5.64
CA TRP A 28 -8.78 1.19 4.98
C TRP A 28 -7.35 0.77 4.60
N VAL A 29 -6.55 1.71 4.06
CA VAL A 29 -5.13 1.43 3.73
C VAL A 29 -4.33 1.16 5.00
N THR A 30 -4.63 1.88 6.09
CA THR A 30 -4.01 1.62 7.40
C THR A 30 -4.34 0.22 7.92
N CYS A 31 -5.57 -0.28 7.74
CA CYS A 31 -5.91 -1.65 8.08
C CYS A 31 -5.08 -2.67 7.27
N PHE A 32 -4.95 -2.48 5.95
CA PHE A 32 -4.11 -3.35 5.11
C PHE A 32 -2.64 -3.33 5.51
N LEU A 33 -2.11 -2.16 5.86
CA LEU A 33 -0.74 -2.01 6.35
C LEU A 33 -0.47 -2.87 7.59
N TRP A 34 -1.39 -2.86 8.55
CA TRP A 34 -1.29 -3.72 9.74
C TRP A 34 -1.29 -5.20 9.40
N ILE A 35 -2.16 -5.62 8.47
CA ILE A 35 -2.23 -7.02 8.02
C ILE A 35 -0.89 -7.45 7.42
N PHE A 36 -0.30 -6.67 6.51
CA PHE A 36 0.99 -7.00 5.90
C PHE A 36 2.16 -6.96 6.88
N ILE A 37 2.14 -6.06 7.86
CA ILE A 37 3.14 -6.06 8.94
C ILE A 37 2.99 -7.31 9.81
N ALA A 38 1.77 -7.72 10.15
CA ALA A 38 1.53 -8.96 10.89
C ALA A 38 2.04 -10.18 10.12
N PHE A 39 1.79 -10.27 8.81
CA PHE A 39 2.34 -11.31 7.95
C PHE A 39 3.88 -11.30 7.90
N LEU A 40 4.50 -10.12 7.87
CA LEU A 40 5.95 -9.98 7.91
C LEU A 40 6.54 -10.49 9.23
N VAL A 41 5.87 -10.25 10.36
CA VAL A 41 6.29 -10.77 11.67
C VAL A 41 6.04 -12.28 11.78
N MET A 42 5.00 -12.79 11.13
CA MET A 42 4.68 -14.22 11.09
C MET A 42 5.58 -15.02 10.12
N MET A 43 6.25 -14.38 9.16
CA MET A 43 7.19 -15.03 8.22
C MET A 43 8.24 -15.94 8.87
N PRO A 44 9.04 -15.48 9.86
CA PRO A 44 10.01 -16.35 10.52
C PRO A 44 9.36 -17.58 11.18
N VAL A 45 8.16 -17.42 11.74
CA VAL A 45 7.37 -18.54 12.27
C VAL A 45 7.00 -19.50 11.14
N ALA A 46 6.50 -18.98 10.02
CA ALA A 46 6.17 -19.78 8.84
C ALA A 46 7.37 -20.55 8.27
N ILE A 47 8.58 -19.97 8.29
CA ILE A 47 9.82 -20.65 7.86
C ILE A 47 10.13 -21.83 8.80
N VAL A 48 10.05 -21.64 10.11
CA VAL A 48 10.27 -22.71 11.11
C VAL A 48 9.24 -23.83 10.94
N PHE A 49 7.97 -23.49 10.73
CA PHE A 49 6.93 -24.49 10.47
C PHE A 49 7.08 -25.18 9.10
N GLY A 50 7.57 -24.46 8.09
CA GLY A 50 7.89 -25.02 6.77
C GLY A 50 9.03 -26.04 6.82
N LEU A 51 10.06 -25.78 7.63
CA LEU A 51 11.15 -26.74 7.91
C LEU A 51 10.64 -28.04 8.55
N LEU A 52 9.52 -27.98 9.30
CA LEU A 52 8.87 -29.15 9.91
C LEU A 52 7.98 -29.94 8.94
N HIS A 53 8.03 -29.66 7.62
CA HIS A 53 7.25 -30.34 6.57
C HIS A 53 5.73 -30.33 6.83
N ARG A 54 5.23 -29.33 7.55
CA ARG A 54 3.79 -29.09 7.70
C ARG A 54 3.26 -28.52 6.39
N ILE A 55 2.31 -29.21 5.77
CA ILE A 55 1.65 -28.79 4.53
C ILE A 55 0.88 -27.50 4.82
N PHE A 56 1.36 -26.37 4.30
CA PHE A 56 0.66 -25.08 4.37
C PHE A 56 0.18 -24.70 2.98
N LEU A 57 -1.14 -24.54 2.84
CA LEU A 57 -1.76 -24.02 1.62
C LEU A 57 -1.48 -22.52 1.53
N ILE A 58 -0.47 -22.13 0.77
CA ILE A 58 -0.20 -20.73 0.43
C ILE A 58 -0.77 -20.50 -0.98
N SER A 59 -1.90 -19.81 -1.04
CA SER A 59 -2.52 -19.36 -2.29
C SER A 59 -2.44 -17.85 -2.36
N LEU A 60 -1.49 -17.32 -3.13
CA LEU A 60 -1.38 -15.88 -3.42
C LEU A 60 -0.94 -15.70 -4.87
N LEU A 61 -1.41 -14.65 -5.56
CA LEU A 61 -1.09 -14.46 -6.98
C LEU A 61 -1.45 -15.68 -7.87
N GLY A 62 -2.36 -16.56 -7.40
CA GLY A 62 -3.10 -17.60 -8.16
C GLY A 62 -2.26 -18.79 -8.51
N PHE A 63 -1.10 -18.84 -7.89
CA PHE A 63 -0.31 -20.02 -7.74
C PHE A 63 -0.68 -20.60 -6.39
N SER A 64 -1.29 -21.78 -6.41
CA SER A 64 -1.41 -22.64 -5.24
C SER A 64 -0.23 -23.60 -5.26
N THR A 65 0.59 -23.61 -4.22
CA THR A 65 1.57 -24.67 -4.03
C THR A 65 1.39 -25.28 -2.65
N ASN A 66 1.46 -26.60 -2.58
CA ASN A 66 1.40 -27.35 -1.33
C ASN A 66 2.78 -27.44 -0.66
N ASP A 67 3.83 -27.00 -1.37
CA ASP A 67 5.22 -27.08 -0.92
C ASP A 67 5.81 -25.68 -0.74
N PRO A 68 5.99 -25.21 0.51
CA PRO A 68 6.55 -23.89 0.79
C PRO A 68 8.01 -23.75 0.31
N PHE A 69 8.72 -24.85 0.08
CA PHE A 69 10.08 -24.89 -0.49
C PHE A 69 10.14 -25.01 -2.01
N SER A 70 8.99 -25.04 -2.71
CA SER A 70 8.99 -24.95 -4.18
C SER A 70 9.46 -23.58 -4.64
N ILE A 71 10.03 -23.49 -5.85
CA ILE A 71 10.51 -22.23 -6.47
C ILE A 71 9.40 -21.16 -6.44
N ILE A 72 8.15 -21.59 -6.65
CA ILE A 72 6.95 -20.74 -6.60
C ILE A 72 6.67 -20.27 -5.17
N GLY A 73 6.77 -21.17 -4.18
CA GLY A 73 6.61 -20.83 -2.76
C GLY A 73 7.64 -19.79 -2.30
N LEU A 74 8.90 -19.96 -2.69
CA LEU A 74 9.98 -19.03 -2.36
C LEU A 74 9.79 -17.65 -3.02
N CYS A 75 9.35 -17.61 -4.29
CA CYS A 75 8.95 -16.36 -4.95
C CYS A 75 7.79 -15.65 -4.22
N LEU A 76 6.77 -16.40 -3.77
CA LEU A 76 5.64 -15.84 -3.03
C LEU A 76 6.08 -15.29 -1.66
N MET A 77 6.95 -16.01 -0.94
CA MET A 77 7.50 -15.54 0.34
C MET A 77 8.29 -14.24 0.16
N LEU A 78 9.08 -14.13 -0.91
CA LEU A 78 9.82 -12.91 -1.24
C LEU A 78 8.88 -11.74 -1.54
N LEU A 79 7.82 -11.97 -2.32
CA LEU A 79 6.80 -10.95 -2.61
C LEU A 79 6.08 -10.49 -1.35
N PHE A 80 5.70 -11.40 -0.46
CA PHE A 80 5.11 -11.06 0.84
C PHE A 80 6.05 -10.25 1.72
N THR A 81 7.33 -10.63 1.76
CA THR A 81 8.36 -9.90 2.51
C THR A 81 8.53 -8.50 1.97
N PHE A 82 8.61 -8.34 0.64
CA PHE A 82 8.66 -7.04 -0.02
C PHE A 82 7.45 -6.18 0.33
N LYS A 83 6.23 -6.73 0.28
CA LYS A 83 5.00 -6.04 0.70
C LYS A 83 5.04 -5.61 2.16
N GLY A 84 5.54 -6.48 3.05
CA GLY A 84 5.75 -6.15 4.46
C GLY A 84 6.72 -4.99 4.66
N ILE A 85 7.84 -4.96 3.91
CA ILE A 85 8.83 -3.87 3.97
C ILE A 85 8.21 -2.55 3.49
N VAL A 86 7.46 -2.57 2.38
CA VAL A 86 6.71 -1.40 1.89
C VAL A 86 5.72 -0.91 2.92
N ALA A 87 4.98 -1.84 3.54
CA ALA A 87 4.01 -1.52 4.58
C ALA A 87 4.68 -0.90 5.82
N PHE A 88 5.82 -1.44 6.23
CA PHE A 88 6.61 -0.89 7.32
C PHE A 88 7.19 0.50 6.95
N GLY A 89 7.59 0.72 5.70
CA GLY A 89 8.03 2.02 5.19
C GLY A 89 6.93 3.08 5.24
N LEU A 90 5.72 2.72 4.81
CA LEU A 90 4.53 3.59 4.86
C LEU A 90 4.13 3.88 6.30
N TRP A 91 4.19 2.87 7.16
CA TRP A 91 4.00 3.03 8.59
C TRP A 91 5.04 4.00 9.16
N THR A 92 6.33 3.81 8.90
CA THR A 92 7.40 4.69 9.42
C THR A 92 7.48 6.07 8.74
N GLU A 93 6.48 6.46 7.95
CA GLU A 93 6.35 7.80 7.34
C GLU A 93 7.52 8.20 6.43
N LYS A 94 8.26 7.23 5.87
CA LYS A 94 9.45 7.51 5.07
C LYS A 94 9.09 8.13 3.73
N LYS A 95 9.91 9.06 3.23
CA LYS A 95 9.69 9.75 1.93
C LYS A 95 9.64 8.77 0.76
N TRP A 96 10.53 7.78 0.76
CA TRP A 96 10.61 6.76 -0.30
C TRP A 96 9.43 5.77 -0.30
N ALA A 97 8.68 5.67 0.81
CA ALA A 97 7.69 4.63 1.00
C ALA A 97 6.54 4.70 -0.01
N VAL A 98 6.05 5.91 -0.32
CA VAL A 98 4.97 6.10 -1.30
C VAL A 98 5.45 5.76 -2.72
N GLY A 99 6.70 6.08 -3.05
CA GLY A 99 7.30 5.71 -4.32
C GLY A 99 7.37 4.19 -4.52
N VAL A 100 7.89 3.46 -3.53
CA VAL A 100 7.98 1.99 -3.59
C VAL A 100 6.60 1.35 -3.53
N ALA A 101 5.65 1.91 -2.77
CA ALA A 101 4.27 1.45 -2.72
C ALA A 101 3.55 1.53 -4.06
N LYS A 102 3.83 2.57 -4.87
CA LYS A 102 3.30 2.66 -6.24
C LYS A 102 3.87 1.58 -7.14
N ILE A 103 5.18 1.31 -7.04
CA ILE A 103 5.85 0.27 -7.83
C ILE A 103 5.29 -1.11 -7.44
N ASP A 104 5.13 -1.40 -6.15
CA ASP A 104 4.52 -2.64 -5.67
C ASP A 104 3.09 -2.83 -6.20
N ALA A 105 2.27 -1.77 -6.20
CA ALA A 105 0.92 -1.82 -6.76
C ALA A 105 0.95 -2.15 -8.26
N LEU A 106 1.82 -1.48 -9.03
CA LEU A 106 1.95 -1.72 -10.47
C LEU A 106 2.43 -3.15 -10.76
N LEU A 107 3.45 -3.62 -10.03
CA LEU A 107 3.96 -4.98 -10.16
C LEU A 107 2.86 -6.01 -9.86
N SER A 108 2.05 -5.76 -8.83
CA SER A 108 0.93 -6.63 -8.46
C SER A 108 -0.15 -6.69 -9.53
N ILE A 109 -0.49 -5.54 -10.15
CA ILE A 109 -1.41 -5.49 -11.29
C ILE A 109 -0.88 -6.35 -12.44
N VAL A 110 0.39 -6.19 -12.81
CA VAL A 110 1.02 -6.94 -13.90
C VAL A 110 0.97 -8.44 -13.62
N ILE A 111 1.36 -8.89 -12.44
CA ILE A 111 1.35 -10.32 -12.11
C ILE A 111 -0.09 -10.87 -12.05
N CYS A 112 -1.05 -10.09 -11.54
CA CYS A 112 -2.46 -10.50 -11.57
C CYS A 112 -2.99 -10.66 -13.00
N CYS A 113 -2.65 -9.75 -13.91
CA CYS A 113 -3.01 -9.85 -15.32
C CYS A 113 -2.39 -11.09 -15.98
N VAL A 114 -1.09 -11.34 -15.75
CA VAL A 114 -0.41 -12.55 -16.27
C VAL A 114 -1.07 -13.81 -15.74
N ALA A 115 -1.36 -13.88 -14.44
CA ALA A 115 -1.99 -15.05 -13.84
C ALA A 115 -3.43 -15.28 -14.37
N MET A 116 -4.20 -14.23 -14.64
CA MET A 116 -5.51 -14.35 -15.27
C MET A 116 -5.40 -14.87 -16.72
N ILE A 117 -4.45 -14.36 -17.51
CA ILE A 117 -4.21 -14.85 -18.87
C ILE A 117 -3.84 -16.33 -18.84
N LEU A 118 -2.94 -16.73 -17.93
CA LEU A 118 -2.57 -18.14 -17.76
C LEU A 118 -3.75 -19.02 -17.32
N SER A 119 -4.65 -18.52 -16.47
CA SER A 119 -5.86 -19.23 -16.06
C SER A 119 -6.90 -19.36 -17.19
N ILE A 120 -6.87 -18.48 -18.19
CA ILE A 120 -7.77 -18.54 -19.35
C ILE A 120 -7.20 -19.46 -20.44
N VAL A 121 -5.89 -19.42 -20.67
CA VAL A 121 -5.18 -20.22 -21.70
C VAL A 121 -4.85 -21.63 -21.19
N GLY A 122 -4.79 -21.81 -19.88
CA GLY A 122 -4.49 -23.10 -19.24
C GLY A 122 -5.61 -24.14 -19.39
N PRO A 123 -5.32 -25.41 -19.08
CA PRO A 123 -6.26 -26.52 -19.28
C PRO A 123 -7.58 -26.34 -18.50
N ASN A 124 -7.50 -25.71 -17.33
CA ASN A 124 -8.65 -25.34 -16.52
C ASN A 124 -9.14 -23.97 -16.97
N HIS A 125 -10.04 -23.91 -17.96
CA HIS A 125 -10.64 -22.69 -18.51
C HIS A 125 -11.54 -22.00 -17.46
N GLY A 126 -10.94 -21.47 -16.40
CA GLY A 126 -11.62 -20.87 -15.25
C GLY A 126 -11.38 -19.37 -15.21
N PHE A 127 -12.46 -18.59 -15.24
CA PHE A 127 -12.41 -17.13 -15.09
C PHE A 127 -12.36 -16.76 -13.60
N ASN A 128 -11.15 -16.75 -13.03
CA ASN A 128 -10.91 -16.36 -11.64
C ASN A 128 -10.64 -14.86 -11.55
N LEU A 129 -11.71 -14.06 -11.57
CA LEU A 129 -11.61 -12.62 -11.34
C LEU A 129 -11.10 -12.39 -9.93
N ARG A 130 -9.93 -11.74 -9.83
CA ARG A 130 -9.28 -11.55 -8.56
C ARG A 130 -9.75 -10.29 -7.89
N LEU A 131 -10.44 -10.48 -6.76
CA LEU A 131 -10.83 -9.39 -5.87
C LEU A 131 -9.62 -8.53 -5.44
N GLU A 132 -8.41 -9.09 -5.48
CA GLU A 132 -7.13 -8.38 -5.31
C GLU A 132 -6.98 -7.21 -6.29
N LEU A 133 -7.34 -7.37 -7.57
CA LEU A 133 -7.18 -6.31 -8.59
C LEU A 133 -8.13 -5.12 -8.33
N ILE A 134 -9.36 -5.42 -7.91
CA ILE A 134 -10.36 -4.40 -7.56
C ILE A 134 -9.87 -3.56 -6.37
N ALA A 135 -9.18 -4.16 -5.41
CA ALA A 135 -8.60 -3.47 -4.26
C ALA A 135 -7.34 -2.64 -4.63
N ILE A 136 -6.54 -3.09 -5.61
CA ILE A 136 -5.28 -2.41 -5.98
C ILE A 136 -5.52 -1.11 -6.76
N ILE A 137 -6.53 -1.05 -7.62
CA ILE A 137 -6.84 0.15 -8.42
C ILE A 137 -7.08 1.40 -7.55
N PRO A 138 -8.02 1.41 -6.57
CA PRO A 138 -8.25 2.57 -5.72
C PRO A 138 -7.03 2.89 -4.85
N TYR A 139 -6.28 1.86 -4.42
CA TYR A 139 -5.02 2.04 -3.70
C TYR A 139 -3.99 2.82 -4.54
N TYR A 140 -3.75 2.43 -5.79
CA TYR A 140 -2.80 3.09 -6.67
C TYR A 140 -3.17 4.56 -6.93
N ILE A 141 -4.45 4.83 -7.22
CA ILE A 141 -4.95 6.20 -7.44
C ILE A 141 -4.72 7.05 -6.19
N LYS A 142 -5.02 6.51 -5.00
CA LYS A 142 -4.81 7.23 -3.74
C LYS A 142 -3.35 7.53 -3.50
N MET A 143 -2.46 6.55 -3.69
CA MET A 143 -1.01 6.72 -3.51
C MET A 143 -0.44 7.77 -4.47
N LYS A 144 -0.90 7.79 -5.73
CA LYS A 144 -0.52 8.82 -6.70
C LYS A 144 -0.95 10.22 -6.24
N ASN A 145 -2.18 10.37 -5.74
CA ASN A 145 -2.70 11.67 -5.32
C ASN A 145 -1.99 12.22 -4.08
N ILE A 146 -1.60 11.36 -3.13
CA ILE A 146 -0.92 11.82 -1.90
C ILE A 146 0.60 11.98 -2.07
N GLN A 147 1.20 11.44 -3.14
CA GLN A 147 2.65 11.41 -3.31
C GLN A 147 3.28 12.80 -3.22
N TYR A 148 2.73 13.78 -3.94
CA TYR A 148 3.27 15.14 -3.93
C TYR A 148 3.22 15.76 -2.53
N THR A 149 2.09 15.62 -1.83
CA THR A 149 1.92 16.11 -0.45
C THR A 149 2.82 15.37 0.54
N TRP A 150 3.10 14.09 0.31
CA TRP A 150 3.93 13.26 1.17
C TRP A 150 5.42 13.60 1.05
N GLU A 151 5.91 13.81 -0.18
CA GLU A 151 7.31 14.16 -0.44
C GLU A 151 7.63 15.60 0.00
N ASN A 152 6.68 16.53 -0.21
CA ASN A 152 6.82 17.95 0.15
C ASN A 152 6.30 18.31 1.55
N PHE A 153 6.03 17.29 2.38
CA PHE A 153 5.47 17.50 3.72
C PHE A 153 6.35 18.42 4.59
N ASP A 154 7.68 18.27 4.53
CA ASP A 154 8.61 19.05 5.36
C ASP A 154 8.63 20.54 4.98
N ASN A 155 8.56 20.83 3.67
CA ASN A 155 8.50 22.21 3.16
C ASN A 155 7.18 22.87 3.55
N ALA A 156 6.09 22.11 3.51
CA ALA A 156 4.77 22.57 3.89
C ALA A 156 4.66 22.84 5.41
N GLU A 157 5.36 22.09 6.25
CA GLU A 157 5.43 22.32 7.69
C GLU A 157 6.21 23.61 8.01
N GLN A 158 7.36 23.82 7.36
CA GLN A 158 8.18 25.03 7.56
C GLN A 158 7.43 26.32 7.22
N SER A 159 6.69 26.37 6.10
CA SER A 159 5.90 27.58 5.75
C SER A 159 4.79 27.88 6.75
N ALA A 160 4.23 26.86 7.41
CA ALA A 160 3.20 27.07 8.43
C ALA A 160 3.77 27.63 9.74
N VAL A 161 4.94 27.15 10.15
CA VAL A 161 5.64 27.64 11.35
C VAL A 161 6.07 29.11 11.21
N ILE A 162 6.54 29.51 10.03
CA ILE A 162 6.94 30.89 9.74
C ILE A 162 5.73 31.83 9.81
N ALA A 163 4.60 31.45 9.21
CA ALA A 163 3.37 32.27 9.22
C ALA A 163 2.74 32.46 10.61
N THR A 164 2.99 31.55 11.56
CA THR A 164 2.52 31.69 12.96
C THR A 164 3.45 32.52 13.85
N ARG A 165 4.62 32.94 13.34
CA ARG A 165 5.61 33.74 14.07
C ARG A 165 5.59 35.24 13.73
N GLU A 166 4.83 35.63 12.71
CA GLU A 166 4.56 37.03 12.33
C GLU A 166 3.25 37.52 12.96
#